data_AF-A0A0V0Z3Y2-F1
#
_entry.id   AF-A0A0V0Z3Y2-F1
#
_cell.length_a   1.000
_cell.length_b   1.000
_cell.length_c   1.000
_cell.angle_alpha   90.00
_cell.angle_beta   90.00
_cell.angle_gamma   90.00
#
_symmetry.space_group_name_H-M   'P 1'
#
loop_
_entity.id
_entity.type
_entity.pdbx_description
1 polymer ?
#
loop_
_entity_poly.entity_id
_entity_poly.type
_entity_poly.pdbx_seq_one_letter_code
_entity_poly.pdbx_strand_id
1 'polypeptide(L)'
;MKFIAVVCVLILLKTSTAQVPTCKDDVGANTDWFLVYKPPNLLNTKIIKSGGNPTWNPSASNIDQAEVHSIFRTMDNFIRDQPNIKVLAYSDDPPNLPPQNVNSKAKGVLLVHSGPEDAAAWFVHTVPKFLAHLGGYSWPAAETPKGHMFLCLSLSKAHLNSVGMKAGLFFSM
;
A
#
# COMPACT_ATOMS: atom_id res chain seq x y z
N MET A 1 7.38 23.73 -35.42
CA MET A 1 7.23 22.25 -35.55
C MET A 1 8.26 21.42 -34.78
N LYS A 2 9.48 21.89 -34.49
CA LYS A 2 10.48 21.11 -33.72
C LYS A 2 10.22 21.03 -32.19
N PHE A 3 9.56 22.02 -31.59
CA PHE A 3 9.29 22.04 -30.14
C PHE A 3 8.24 21.04 -29.68
N ILE A 4 7.18 20.79 -30.47
CA ILE A 4 6.11 19.84 -30.12
C ILE A 4 6.67 18.41 -30.01
N ALA A 5 7.57 18.01 -30.92
CA ALA A 5 8.19 16.69 -30.90
C ALA A 5 9.04 16.49 -29.63
N VAL A 6 9.82 17.49 -29.22
CA VAL A 6 10.64 17.42 -28.00
C VAL A 6 9.77 17.32 -26.74
N VAL A 7 8.68 18.08 -26.68
CA VAL A 7 7.71 18.02 -25.57
C VAL A 7 7.01 16.66 -25.53
N CYS A 8 6.55 16.13 -26.67
CA CYS A 8 5.95 14.79 -26.74
C CYS A 8 6.94 13.70 -26.30
N VAL A 9 8.20 13.76 -26.73
CA VAL A 9 9.24 12.79 -26.33
C VAL A 9 9.49 12.85 -24.82
N LEU A 10 9.58 14.04 -24.22
CA LEU A 10 9.73 14.20 -22.76
C LEU A 10 8.51 13.71 -21.97
N ILE A 11 7.30 13.89 -22.49
CA ILE A 11 6.06 13.38 -21.88
C ILE A 11 6.01 11.85 -21.96
N LEU A 12 6.40 11.27 -23.10
CA LEU A 12 6.45 9.82 -23.29
C LEU A 12 7.52 9.15 -22.39
N LEU A 13 8.71 9.75 -22.26
CA LEU A 13 9.78 9.28 -21.38
C LEU A 13 9.41 9.31 -19.88
N LYS A 14 8.49 10.16 -19.46
CA LYS A 14 8.00 10.22 -18.06
C LYS A 14 7.07 9.05 -17.66
N THR A 15 6.67 8.18 -18.58
CA THR A 15 5.59 7.19 -18.31
C THR A 15 6.01 5.72 -18.29
N SER A 16 7.30 5.40 -18.42
CA SER A 16 7.78 4.02 -18.28
C SER A 16 8.66 3.84 -17.04
N THR A 17 8.19 4.28 -15.87
CA THR A 17 8.74 3.73 -14.62
C THR A 17 8.22 2.30 -14.48
N ALA A 18 9.12 1.32 -14.49
CA ALA A 18 8.77 -0.04 -14.08
C ALA A 18 8.05 0.04 -12.72
N GLN A 19 6.92 -0.65 -12.58
CA GLN A 19 6.14 -0.62 -11.35
C GLN A 19 6.86 -1.45 -10.30
N VAL A 20 7.46 -0.77 -9.33
CA VAL A 20 8.20 -1.36 -8.21
C VAL A 20 7.29 -1.35 -6.97
N PRO A 21 7.09 -2.49 -6.27
CA PRO A 21 6.30 -2.53 -5.06
C PRO A 21 7.12 -1.94 -3.90
N THR A 22 6.83 -0.70 -3.54
CA THR A 22 7.49 0.05 -2.46
C THR A 22 6.47 0.96 -1.77
N CYS A 23 6.69 1.25 -0.49
CA CYS A 23 5.87 2.23 0.22
C CYS A 23 6.03 3.60 -0.40
N LYS A 24 4.89 4.25 -0.67
CA LYS A 24 4.84 5.61 -1.21
C LYS A 24 4.18 6.55 -0.21
N ASP A 25 4.81 7.69 0.01
CA ASP A 25 4.23 8.76 0.82
C ASP A 25 3.16 9.55 0.04
N ASP A 26 2.55 10.54 0.68
CA ASP A 26 1.45 11.32 0.08
C ASP A 26 1.87 12.16 -1.14
N VAL A 27 3.17 12.49 -1.28
CA VAL A 27 3.70 13.18 -2.47
C VAL A 27 4.14 12.21 -3.57
N GLY A 28 4.02 10.91 -3.33
CA GLY A 28 4.38 9.84 -4.26
C GLY A 28 5.86 9.48 -4.26
N ALA A 29 6.63 9.94 -3.27
CA ALA A 29 8.02 9.54 -3.10
C ALA A 29 8.11 8.18 -2.40
N ASN A 30 9.10 7.38 -2.80
CA ASN A 30 9.38 6.11 -2.14
C ASN A 30 9.91 6.36 -0.72
N THR A 31 9.51 5.54 0.22
CA THR A 31 9.95 5.58 1.62
C THR A 31 10.21 4.15 2.12
N ASP A 32 11.11 4.01 3.09
CA ASP A 32 11.42 2.69 3.66
C ASP A 32 10.26 2.16 4.49
N TRP A 33 9.57 3.07 5.18
CA TRP A 33 8.40 2.73 5.97
C TRP A 33 7.54 3.97 6.22
N PHE A 34 6.25 3.75 6.45
CA PHE A 34 5.38 4.75 7.05
C PHE A 34 4.34 4.12 7.97
N LEU A 35 3.85 4.92 8.90
CA LEU A 35 2.70 4.61 9.73
C LEU A 35 1.65 5.71 9.54
N VAL A 36 0.42 5.32 9.24
CA VAL A 36 -0.74 6.20 9.20
C VAL A 36 -1.63 5.89 10.39
N TYR A 37 -2.04 6.93 11.11
CA TYR A 37 -3.05 6.86 12.15
C TYR A 37 -4.29 7.63 11.75
N LYS A 38 -5.43 6.95 11.82
CA LYS A 38 -6.76 7.50 11.59
C LYS A 38 -7.52 7.55 12.92
N PRO A 39 -7.81 8.74 13.47
CA PRO A 39 -8.52 8.86 14.73
C PRO A 39 -10.01 8.46 14.62
N PRO A 40 -10.66 8.10 15.74
CA PRO A 40 -12.11 7.95 15.81
C PRO A 40 -12.85 9.20 15.33
N ASN A 41 -13.96 9.02 14.62
CA ASN A 41 -14.88 10.06 14.14
C ASN A 41 -14.30 11.09 13.17
N LEU A 42 -13.07 10.91 12.69
CA LEU A 42 -12.40 11.83 11.77
C LEU A 42 -11.92 11.07 10.52
N LEU A 43 -11.98 11.70 9.35
CA LEU A 43 -11.42 11.13 8.12
C LEU A 43 -10.00 11.62 7.86
N ASN A 44 -9.61 12.74 8.46
CA ASN A 44 -8.25 13.26 8.41
C ASN A 44 -7.32 12.34 9.18
N THR A 45 -6.22 11.96 8.56
CA THR A 45 -5.21 11.08 9.15
C THR A 45 -3.92 11.84 9.46
N LYS A 46 -3.07 11.21 10.25
CA LYS A 46 -1.67 11.63 10.43
C LYS A 46 -0.75 10.55 9.89
N ILE A 47 0.37 10.96 9.34
CA ILE A 47 1.42 10.09 8.81
C ILE A 47 2.76 10.42 9.47
N ILE A 48 3.53 9.38 9.79
CA ILE A 48 4.95 9.43 10.13
C ILE A 48 5.68 8.45 9.22
N LYS A 49 6.87 8.81 8.73
CA LYS A 49 7.59 8.03 7.71
C LYS A 49 9.09 8.06 7.92
N SER A 50 9.81 7.19 7.22
CA SER A 50 11.28 7.12 7.30
C SER A 50 11.93 8.46 6.92
N GLY A 51 13.03 8.80 7.61
CA GLY A 51 13.74 10.06 7.44
C GLY A 51 14.64 10.37 8.63
N GLY A 52 15.48 11.40 8.53
CA GLY A 52 16.49 11.75 9.53
C GLY A 52 15.96 12.19 10.90
N ASN A 53 14.66 12.51 11.02
CA ASN A 53 13.94 12.79 12.27
C ASN A 53 12.43 12.65 12.02
N PRO A 54 11.86 11.43 12.09
CA PRO A 54 10.45 11.19 11.77
C PRO A 54 9.52 11.94 12.72
N THR A 55 8.58 12.72 12.16
CA THR A 55 7.53 13.41 12.92
C THR A 55 6.15 13.08 12.36
N TRP A 56 5.14 13.16 13.22
CA TRP A 56 3.75 13.04 12.80
C TRP A 56 3.30 14.32 12.11
N ASN A 57 2.87 14.19 10.87
CA ASN A 57 2.32 15.27 10.06
C ASN A 57 0.89 14.93 9.63
N PRO A 58 0.03 15.93 9.36
CA PRO A 58 -1.24 15.67 8.69
C PRO A 58 -1.00 14.98 7.35
N SER A 59 -1.84 14.01 7.00
CA SER A 59 -1.85 13.45 5.64
C SER A 59 -2.37 14.49 4.64
N ALA A 60 -1.97 14.36 3.37
CA ALA A 60 -2.33 15.31 2.32
C ALA A 60 -3.83 15.32 1.97
N SER A 61 -4.52 14.21 2.21
CA SER A 61 -5.96 14.07 2.00
C SER A 61 -6.59 13.22 3.09
N ASN A 62 -7.92 13.24 3.13
CA ASN A 62 -8.69 12.33 3.98
C ASN A 62 -8.53 10.88 3.52
N ILE A 63 -8.73 9.94 4.45
CA ILE A 63 -8.57 8.51 4.16
C ILE A 63 -9.56 7.97 3.14
N ASP A 64 -10.70 8.63 2.91
CA ASP A 64 -11.68 8.27 1.88
C ASP A 64 -11.39 8.91 0.51
N GLN A 65 -10.33 9.72 0.40
CA GLN A 65 -9.90 10.39 -0.83
C GLN A 65 -8.62 9.77 -1.37
N ALA A 66 -8.78 8.95 -2.40
CA ALA A 66 -7.75 8.05 -2.92
C ALA A 66 -6.52 8.75 -3.54
N GLU A 67 -6.70 9.67 -4.49
CA GLU A 67 -5.69 10.01 -5.49
C GLU A 67 -4.32 10.45 -4.95
N VAL A 68 -4.28 11.03 -3.74
CA VAL A 68 -3.04 11.54 -3.14
C VAL A 68 -2.65 10.90 -1.81
N HIS A 69 -3.44 9.97 -1.29
CA HIS A 69 -3.16 9.35 0.01
C HIS A 69 -2.10 8.24 -0.12
N SER A 70 -1.09 8.23 0.76
CA SER A 70 0.01 7.23 0.82
C SER A 70 -0.47 5.78 0.74
N ILE A 71 -1.53 5.44 1.49
CA ILE A 71 -2.18 4.12 1.42
C ILE A 71 -2.59 3.78 -0.02
N PHE A 72 -3.33 4.65 -0.70
CA PHE A 72 -3.73 4.42 -2.09
C PHE A 72 -2.53 4.28 -3.02
N ARG A 73 -1.56 5.19 -2.92
CA ARG A 73 -0.37 5.19 -3.78
C ARG A 73 0.47 3.93 -3.62
N THR A 74 0.61 3.45 -2.39
CA THR A 74 1.29 2.19 -2.07
C THR A 74 0.53 1.00 -2.62
N MET A 75 -0.80 1.03 -2.49
CA MET A 75 -1.66 -0.08 -2.89
C MET A 75 -2.15 -0.02 -4.34
N ASP A 76 -1.63 0.89 -5.17
CA ASP A 76 -2.04 1.02 -6.58
C ASP A 76 -1.88 -0.32 -7.33
N ASN A 77 -0.77 -1.03 -7.08
CA ASN A 77 -0.48 -2.35 -7.66
C ASN A 77 -1.36 -3.49 -7.11
N PHE A 78 -2.15 -3.26 -6.06
CA PHE A 78 -3.10 -4.23 -5.52
C PHE A 78 -4.51 -4.00 -6.05
N ILE A 79 -4.88 -2.73 -6.25
CA ILE A 79 -6.19 -2.36 -6.78
C ILE A 79 -6.21 -2.37 -8.31
N ARG A 80 -5.04 -2.36 -8.96
CA ARG A 80 -4.85 -2.57 -10.40
C ARG A 80 -4.00 -3.80 -10.62
N ASP A 81 -4.36 -4.63 -11.59
CA ASP A 81 -3.55 -5.78 -11.95
C ASP A 81 -2.27 -5.30 -12.66
N GLN A 82 -1.12 -5.82 -12.23
CA GLN A 82 0.19 -5.47 -12.76
C GLN A 82 0.98 -6.75 -13.02
N PRO A 83 1.43 -7.01 -14.26
CA PRO A 83 1.98 -8.31 -14.66
C PRO A 83 3.22 -8.73 -13.87
N ASN A 84 3.96 -7.74 -13.38
CA ASN A 84 5.23 -7.93 -12.68
C ASN A 84 5.11 -7.94 -11.15
N ILE A 85 3.90 -7.83 -10.60
CA ILE A 85 3.65 -7.82 -9.16
C ILE A 85 2.85 -9.06 -8.76
N LYS A 86 3.33 -9.79 -7.76
CA LYS A 86 2.59 -10.86 -7.10
C LYS A 86 2.02 -10.35 -5.80
N VAL A 87 0.79 -10.78 -5.51
CA VAL A 87 0.00 -10.31 -4.39
C VAL A 87 -0.34 -11.48 -3.48
N LEU A 88 -0.12 -11.29 -2.18
CA LEU A 88 -0.71 -12.10 -1.14
C LEU A 88 -1.48 -11.18 -0.19
N ALA A 89 -2.79 -11.38 -0.07
CA ALA A 89 -3.61 -10.67 0.91
C ALA A 89 -4.11 -11.63 1.98
N TYR A 90 -4.21 -11.16 3.22
CA TYR A 90 -4.74 -11.91 4.36
C TYR A 90 -5.63 -11.00 5.20
N SER A 91 -6.75 -11.54 5.70
CA SER A 91 -7.68 -10.85 6.59
C SER A 91 -8.66 -11.86 7.20
N ASP A 92 -9.09 -11.64 8.44
CA ASP A 92 -10.20 -12.34 9.07
C ASP A 92 -11.58 -11.78 8.71
N ASP A 93 -11.64 -10.57 8.13
CA ASP A 93 -12.86 -9.95 7.62
C ASP A 93 -12.57 -9.24 6.28
N PRO A 94 -12.29 -9.99 5.20
CA PRO A 94 -11.98 -9.44 3.88
C PRO A 94 -13.20 -8.76 3.22
N PRO A 95 -12.99 -7.75 2.35
CA PRO A 95 -14.09 -7.20 1.55
C PRO A 95 -14.65 -8.24 0.58
N ASN A 96 -15.97 -8.16 0.31
CA ASN A 96 -16.70 -8.99 -0.65
C ASN A 96 -16.72 -10.50 -0.36
N LEU A 97 -16.22 -10.92 0.80
CA LEU A 97 -16.19 -12.31 1.24
C LEU A 97 -16.77 -12.41 2.67
N PRO A 98 -17.32 -13.56 3.06
CA PRO A 98 -17.75 -13.77 4.44
C PRO A 98 -16.57 -13.65 5.42
N PRO A 99 -16.82 -13.21 6.67
CA PRO A 99 -15.82 -13.25 7.73
C PRO A 99 -15.25 -14.67 7.89
N GLN A 100 -13.94 -14.75 8.07
CA GLN A 100 -13.23 -16.01 8.23
C GLN A 100 -13.22 -16.40 9.71
N ASN A 101 -13.60 -17.64 10.01
CA ASN A 101 -13.48 -18.17 11.36
C ASN A 101 -12.04 -18.63 11.65
N VAL A 102 -11.16 -17.65 11.85
CA VAL A 102 -9.73 -17.85 12.13
C VAL A 102 -9.34 -17.18 13.44
N ASN A 103 -8.32 -17.75 14.09
CA ASN A 103 -7.79 -17.24 15.37
C ASN A 103 -7.04 -15.91 15.18
N SER A 104 -6.35 -15.74 14.06
CA SER A 104 -5.63 -14.50 13.76
C SER A 104 -6.61 -13.39 13.38
N LYS A 105 -6.40 -12.18 13.91
CA LYS A 105 -7.13 -10.96 13.54
C LYS A 105 -6.31 -10.03 12.63
N ALA A 106 -5.17 -10.53 12.17
CA ALA A 106 -4.23 -9.77 11.34
C ALA A 106 -4.79 -9.56 9.93
N LYS A 107 -4.56 -8.37 9.38
CA LYS A 107 -4.98 -7.99 8.03
C LYS A 107 -3.84 -7.29 7.32
N GLY A 108 -3.66 -7.56 6.04
CA GLY A 108 -2.60 -6.95 5.27
C GLY A 108 -2.44 -7.52 3.87
N VAL A 109 -1.48 -6.93 3.16
CA VAL A 109 -1.13 -7.26 1.78
C VAL A 109 0.38 -7.28 1.66
N LEU A 110 0.91 -8.32 1.04
CA LEU A 110 2.28 -8.37 0.58
C LEU A 110 2.30 -8.25 -0.95
N LEU A 111 3.08 -7.29 -1.44
CA LEU A 111 3.35 -7.06 -2.85
C LEU A 111 4.80 -7.44 -3.13
N VAL A 112 5.03 -8.32 -4.09
CA VAL A 112 6.39 -8.81 -4.42
C VAL A 112 6.62 -8.67 -5.91
N HIS A 113 7.75 -8.09 -6.30
CA HIS A 113 8.08 -8.03 -7.72
C HIS A 113 8.52 -9.41 -8.23
N SER A 114 7.88 -9.93 -9.28
CA SER A 114 8.24 -11.23 -9.89
C SER A 114 9.45 -11.23 -10.82
N GLY A 115 10.00 -10.05 -11.15
CA GLY A 115 11.12 -9.88 -12.06
C GLY A 115 12.46 -9.78 -11.35
N PRO A 116 13.50 -9.23 -11.98
CA PRO A 116 14.84 -9.15 -11.41
C PRO A 116 14.97 -8.15 -10.26
N GLU A 117 14.07 -7.17 -10.15
CA GLU A 117 14.19 -6.14 -9.10
C GLU A 117 13.95 -6.73 -7.71
N ASP A 118 14.83 -6.38 -6.77
CA ASP A 118 14.79 -6.86 -5.39
C ASP A 118 13.87 -6.00 -4.51
N ALA A 119 12.57 -6.00 -4.84
CA ALA A 119 11.60 -5.13 -4.20
C ALA A 119 10.32 -5.86 -3.77
N ALA A 120 9.86 -5.51 -2.58
CA ALA A 120 8.58 -5.89 -2.01
C ALA A 120 8.05 -4.82 -1.06
N ALA A 121 6.73 -4.79 -0.87
CA ALA A 121 6.08 -3.94 0.12
C ALA A 121 5.14 -4.79 0.98
N TRP A 122 5.29 -4.69 2.30
CA TRP A 122 4.39 -5.30 3.27
C TRP A 122 3.52 -4.24 3.92
N PHE A 123 2.22 -4.33 3.65
CA PHE A 123 1.20 -3.42 4.14
C PHE A 123 0.33 -4.13 5.19
N VAL A 124 0.17 -3.52 6.36
CA VAL A 124 -0.60 -4.07 7.49
C VAL A 124 -1.63 -3.04 7.92
N HIS A 125 -2.86 -3.47 8.24
CA HIS A 125 -3.90 -2.56 8.70
C HIS A 125 -4.84 -3.20 9.73
N THR A 126 -5.65 -2.37 10.38
CA THR A 126 -6.65 -2.81 11.37
C THR A 126 -8.09 -2.77 10.86
N VAL A 127 -8.32 -2.25 9.64
CA VAL A 127 -9.67 -2.00 9.11
C VAL A 127 -10.32 -3.28 8.56
N PRO A 128 -11.49 -3.70 9.06
CA PRO A 128 -12.27 -4.78 8.46
C PRO A 128 -12.89 -4.34 7.12
N LYS A 129 -13.13 -5.29 6.22
CA LYS A 129 -13.76 -5.07 4.90
C LYS A 129 -13.05 -3.99 4.06
N PHE A 130 -11.77 -3.77 4.32
CA PHE A 130 -10.98 -2.74 3.66
C PHE A 130 -10.15 -3.31 2.53
N LEU A 131 -10.16 -2.54 1.45
CA LEU A 131 -9.43 -2.69 0.20
C LEU A 131 -9.67 -3.99 -0.55
N ALA A 132 -10.50 -3.91 -1.59
CA ALA A 132 -10.77 -5.04 -2.47
C ALA A 132 -9.68 -5.16 -3.54
N HIS A 133 -9.12 -6.36 -3.69
CA HIS A 133 -8.22 -6.67 -4.81
C HIS A 133 -8.98 -6.45 -6.12
N LEU A 134 -8.41 -5.63 -7.03
CA LEU A 134 -9.04 -5.24 -8.30
C LEU A 134 -10.41 -4.54 -8.18
N GLY A 135 -10.82 -4.15 -6.97
CA GLY A 135 -12.12 -3.50 -6.69
C GLY A 135 -12.04 -1.99 -6.53
N GLY A 136 -10.86 -1.40 -6.74
CA GLY A 136 -10.60 0.02 -6.47
C GLY A 136 -10.46 0.34 -4.99
N TYR A 137 -10.21 1.61 -4.71
CA TYR A 137 -10.08 2.12 -3.35
C TYR A 137 -11.42 2.56 -2.80
N SER A 138 -11.81 2.02 -1.64
CA SER A 138 -13.05 2.37 -0.96
C SER A 138 -12.87 2.32 0.55
N TRP A 139 -13.35 3.35 1.24
CA TRP A 139 -13.33 3.44 2.69
C TRP A 139 -14.64 2.88 3.29
N PRO A 140 -14.59 1.88 4.19
CA PRO A 140 -15.79 1.36 4.84
C PRO A 140 -16.40 2.40 5.80
N ALA A 141 -17.58 2.94 5.48
CA ALA A 141 -18.22 4.00 6.27
C ALA A 141 -18.44 3.62 7.75
N ALA A 142 -18.70 2.33 8.04
CA ALA A 142 -18.84 1.80 9.40
C ALA A 142 -17.58 1.93 10.26
N GLU A 143 -16.43 2.17 9.63
CA GLU A 143 -15.13 2.31 10.29
C GLU A 143 -14.77 3.78 10.53
N THR A 144 -15.57 4.75 10.05
CA THR A 144 -15.40 6.18 10.36
C THR A 144 -15.46 6.50 11.86
N PRO A 145 -16.35 5.89 12.67
CA PRO A 145 -16.39 6.15 14.12
C PRO A 145 -15.21 5.56 14.90
N LYS A 146 -14.36 4.72 14.30
CA LYS A 146 -13.32 3.93 14.98
C LYS A 146 -11.90 4.43 14.68
N GLY A 147 -10.95 4.12 15.56
CA GLY A 147 -9.53 4.39 15.33
C GLY A 147 -8.86 3.28 14.53
N HIS A 148 -8.01 3.63 13.56
CA HIS A 148 -7.29 2.67 12.73
C HIS A 148 -5.82 3.03 12.53
N MET A 149 -5.00 2.00 12.32
CA MET A 149 -3.58 2.12 12.04
C MET A 149 -3.24 1.36 10.77
N PHE A 150 -2.28 1.90 10.02
CA PHE A 150 -1.76 1.31 8.79
C PHE A 150 -0.25 1.43 8.81
N LEU A 151 0.45 0.32 8.56
CA LEU A 151 1.90 0.25 8.48
C LEU A 151 2.27 -0.21 7.07
N CYS A 152 3.24 0.46 6.46
CA CYS A 152 3.91 -0.06 5.27
C CYS A 152 5.40 -0.20 5.54
N LEU A 153 5.98 -1.31 5.08
CA LEU A 153 7.41 -1.58 5.08
C LEU A 153 7.86 -1.93 3.66
N SER A 154 8.82 -1.17 3.13
CA SER A 154 9.56 -1.53 1.91
C SER A 154 10.64 -2.54 2.29
N LEU A 155 10.65 -3.67 1.63
CA LEU A 155 11.51 -4.81 1.92
C LEU A 155 12.26 -5.24 0.66
N SER A 156 13.48 -5.75 0.84
CA SER A 156 14.09 -6.62 -0.15
C SER A 156 13.44 -8.00 -0.09
N LYS A 157 13.51 -8.75 -1.20
CA LYS A 157 13.04 -10.14 -1.27
C LYS A 157 13.74 -11.03 -0.27
N ALA A 158 15.02 -10.78 0.00
CA ALA A 158 15.78 -11.52 1.01
C ALA A 158 15.14 -11.44 2.41
N HIS A 159 14.52 -10.31 2.76
CA HIS A 159 13.82 -10.14 4.04
C HIS A 159 12.42 -10.77 4.05
N LEU A 160 11.84 -11.09 2.88
CA LEU A 160 10.52 -11.75 2.81
C LEU A 160 10.53 -13.15 3.38
N ASN A 161 11.60 -13.92 3.17
CA ASN A 161 11.71 -15.26 3.74
C ASN A 161 11.60 -15.22 5.27
N SER A 162 12.18 -14.20 5.91
CA SER A 162 12.07 -13.99 7.35
C SER A 162 10.64 -13.64 7.80
N VAL A 163 9.91 -12.85 7.01
CA VAL A 163 8.50 -12.51 7.28
C VAL A 163 7.62 -13.75 7.06
N GLY A 164 7.79 -14.45 5.95
CA GLY A 164 7.03 -15.62 5.57
C GLY A 164 7.17 -16.77 6.54
N MET A 165 8.40 -17.14 6.90
CA MET A 165 8.65 -18.19 7.89
C MET A 165 8.01 -17.90 9.25
N LYS A 166 8.03 -16.64 9.70
CA LYS A 166 7.43 -16.24 10.99
C LYS A 166 5.91 -16.15 10.94
N ALA A 167 5.35 -15.75 9.79
CA ALA A 167 3.90 -15.65 9.57
C ALA A 167 3.26 -16.99 9.15
N GLY A 168 4.06 -18.06 8.95
CA GLY A 168 3.59 -19.33 8.39
C GLY A 168 3.20 -19.23 6.91
N LEU A 169 3.66 -18.19 6.21
CA LEU A 169 3.44 -17.97 4.79
C LEU A 169 4.66 -18.51 4.02
N PHE A 170 4.50 -19.69 3.40
CA PHE A 170 5.53 -20.24 2.53
C PHE A 170 5.47 -19.54 1.17
N PHE A 171 6.47 -18.70 0.88
CA PHE A 171 6.67 -18.14 -0.45
C PHE A 171 7.56 -19.09 -1.24
N SER A 172 7.00 -19.79 -2.23
CA SER A 172 7.83 -20.37 -3.29
C SER A 172 8.18 -19.22 -4.22
N MET A 173 9.41 -18.70 -4.09
CA MET A 173 9.96 -17.71 -5.03
C MET A 173 10.31 -18.38 -6.36
#